data_AF-A0A1C3L288-F1
#
_entry.id   AF-A0A1C3L288-F1
#
_cell.length_a   1.000
_cell.length_b   1.000
_cell.length_c   1.000
_cell.angle_alpha   90.00
_cell.angle_beta   90.00
_cell.angle_gamma   90.00
#
_symmetry.space_group_name_H-M   'P 1'
#
loop_
_entity.id
_entity.type
_entity.pdbx_description
1 polymer ?
#
loop_
_entity_poly.entity_id
_entity_poly.type
_entity_poly.pdbx_seq_one_letter_code
_entity_poly.pdbx_strand_id
1 'polypeptide(L)' 'MQCIELNHQDSVDLLHKQVEKHLKIKEEDQILIYSGRCLNNTKTLKEEEITRESLVTILDKNDIPEIEHGSDDM' A
#
# COMPACT_ATOMS: atom_id res chain seq x y z
N MET A 1 -3.02 -1.31 15.48
CA MET A 1 -2.50 -0.17 14.69
C MET A 1 -0.98 -0.30 14.67
N GLN A 2 -0.40 -0.56 13.50
CA GLN A 2 1.05 -0.71 13.35
C GLN A 2 1.65 0.65 13.02
N CYS A 3 2.69 1.08 13.75
CA CYS A 3 3.45 2.29 13.42
C CYS A 3 4.70 1.88 12.62
N ILE A 4 4.94 2.56 11.51
CA ILE A 4 6.13 2.41 10.68
C ILE A 4 6.84 3.77 10.68
N GLU A 5 8.08 3.80 11.15
CA GLU A 5 8.87 5.03 11.24
C GLU A 5 9.69 5.22 9.96
N LEU A 6 9.45 6.32 9.26
CA LEU A 6 10.14 6.72 8.02
C LEU A 6 10.36 8.23 8.00
N ASN A 7 11.32 8.67 7.19
CA ASN A 7 11.53 10.08 6.88
C ASN A 7 10.65 10.48 5.68
N HIS A 8 10.19 11.72 5.65
CA HIS A 8 9.36 12.21 4.55
C HIS A 8 10.07 12.21 3.17
N GLN A 9 11.40 12.08 3.14
CA GLN A 9 12.21 11.98 1.93
C GLN A 9 12.38 10.53 1.45
N ASP A 10 11.97 9.56 2.27
CA ASP A 10 12.04 8.15 1.88
C ASP A 10 11.01 7.88 0.78
N SER A 11 11.34 6.91 -0.07
CA SER A 11 10.46 6.47 -1.15
C SER A 11 9.30 5.63 -0.64
N VAL A 12 8.20 5.61 -1.39
CA VAL A 12 7.10 4.66 -1.18
C VAL A 12 7.58 3.21 -1.33
N ASP A 13 8.58 2.95 -2.19
CA ASP A 13 9.26 1.65 -2.26
C ASP A 13 9.85 1.22 -0.89
N LEU A 14 10.45 2.14 -0.14
CA LEU A 14 10.95 1.80 1.20
C LEU A 14 9.81 1.49 2.17
N LEU A 15 8.66 2.16 2.03
CA LEU A 15 7.47 1.85 2.82
C LEU A 15 6.97 0.43 2.54
N HIS A 16 6.94 -0.02 1.27
CA HIS A 16 6.60 -1.40 0.92
C HIS A 16 7.49 -2.43 1.63
N LYS A 17 8.81 -2.19 1.65
CA LYS A 17 9.77 -3.04 2.37
C LYS A 17 9.52 -3.09 3.88
N GLN A 18 9.17 -1.95 4.50
CA GLN A 18 8.82 -1.94 5.92
C GLN A 18 7.51 -2.70 6.17
N VAL A 19 6.52 -2.55 5.30
CA VAL A 19 5.27 -3.30 5.39
C VAL A 19 5.53 -4.81 5.31
N GLU A 20 6.36 -5.28 4.38
CA GLU A 20 6.73 -6.70 4.29
C GLU A 20 7.44 -7.18 5.56
N LYS A 21 8.40 -6.40 6.05
CA LYS A 21 9.14 -6.74 7.27
C LYS A 21 8.22 -6.90 8.48
N HIS A 22 7.27 -5.99 8.66
CA HIS A 22 6.40 -5.89 9.83
C HIS A 22 5.12 -6.74 9.73
N LEU A 23 4.46 -6.78 8.57
CA LEU A 23 3.18 -7.45 8.35
C LEU A 23 3.30 -8.79 7.62
N LYS A 24 4.48 -9.12 7.09
CA LYS A 24 4.75 -10.37 6.34
C LYS A 24 3.94 -10.53 5.04
N ILE A 25 3.45 -9.43 4.48
CA ILE A 25 2.82 -9.37 3.15
C ILE A 25 3.93 -9.04 2.15
N LYS A 26 4.12 -9.82 1.09
CA LYS A 26 5.16 -9.54 0.10
C LYS A 26 4.91 -8.22 -0.63
N GLU A 27 5.96 -7.53 -1.06
CA GLU A 27 5.82 -6.25 -1.77
C GLU A 27 4.88 -6.33 -2.99
N GLU A 28 4.94 -7.43 -3.74
CA GLU A 28 4.09 -7.69 -4.91
C GLU A 28 2.60 -7.88 -4.58
N ASP A 29 2.29 -8.31 -3.35
CA ASP A 29 0.94 -8.61 -2.86
C ASP A 29 0.33 -7.41 -2.12
N GLN A 30 1.10 -6.36 -1.86
CA GLN A 30 0.65 -5.17 -1.15
C GLN A 30 -0.05 -4.16 -2.08
N ILE A 31 -1.11 -3.54 -1.58
CA ILE A 31 -1.68 -2.31 -2.13
C ILE A 31 -1.70 -1.24 -1.03
N LEU A 32 -0.86 -0.21 -1.18
CA LEU A 32 -0.81 0.92 -0.26
C LEU A 32 -1.72 2.03 -0.78
N ILE A 33 -2.70 2.42 0.03
CA ILE A 33 -3.73 3.41 -0.34
C ILE A 33 -3.68 4.57 0.64
N TYR A 34 -3.63 5.78 0.10
CA TYR A 34 -3.75 7.02 0.86
C TYR A 34 -4.66 7.99 0.12
N SER A 35 -5.55 8.66 0.86
CA SER A 35 -6.51 9.62 0.29
C SER A 35 -7.30 9.06 -0.91
N GLY A 36 -7.65 7.77 -0.85
CA GLY A 36 -8.40 7.08 -1.91
C GLY A 36 -7.60 6.76 -3.18
N ARG A 37 -6.27 6.90 -3.18
CA ARG A 37 -5.40 6.59 -4.31
C ARG A 37 -4.30 5.60 -3.92
N CYS A 38 -3.89 4.76 -4.87
CA CYS A 38 -2.72 3.92 -4.71
C CYS A 38 -1.46 4.79 -4.72
N LEU A 39 -0.56 4.53 -3.76
CA LEU A 39 0.71 5.23 -3.69
C LEU A 39 1.63 4.83 -4.85
N ASN A 40 2.45 5.77 -5.30
CA ASN A 40 3.40 5.51 -6.38
C ASN A 40 4.82 5.22 -5.85
N ASN A 41 5.34 4.04 -6.16
CA ASN A 41 6.66 3.56 -5.71
C ASN A 41 7.83 4.47 -6.10
N THR A 42 7.71 5.25 -7.18
CA THR A 42 8.78 6.14 -7.64
C THR A 42 8.82 7.47 -6.89
N LYS A 43 7.80 7.78 -6.09
CA LYS A 43 7.69 9.03 -5.33
C LYS A 43 8.11 8.85 -3.88
N THR A 44 8.46 9.96 -3.27
CA THR A 44 8.69 10.07 -1.83
C THR A 44 7.39 10.23 -1.06
N LEU A 45 7.42 9.94 0.25
CA LEU A 45 6.27 10.16 1.14
C LEU A 45 5.80 11.62 1.12
N LYS A 46 6.73 12.58 1.02
CA LYS A 46 6.41 14.01 0.89
C LYS A 46 5.68 14.33 -0.42
N GLU A 47 6.09 13.75 -1.54
CA GLU A 47 5.45 13.97 -2.84
C GLU A 47 4.05 13.36 -2.92
N GLU A 48 3.79 12.34 -2.11
CA GLU A 48 2.44 11.76 -1.90
C GLU A 48 1.66 12.44 -0.77
N GLU A 49 2.19 13.55 -0.23
CA GLU A 49 1.54 14.37 0.81
C GLU A 49 1.24 13.58 2.10
N ILE A 50 2.06 12.56 2.38
CA ILE A 50 2.00 11.76 3.61
C ILE A 50 2.75 12.51 4.72
N THR A 51 2.10 12.64 5.86
CA THR A 51 2.62 13.28 7.06
C THR A 51 2.65 12.29 8.22
N ARG A 52 3.21 12.70 9.36
CA ARG A 52 3.27 11.86 10.56
C ARG A 52 1.90 11.41 11.08
N GLU A 53 0.87 12.21 10.86
CA GLU A 53 -0.50 11.93 11.32
C GLU A 53 -1.35 11.22 10.25
N SER A 54 -0.77 11.00 9.06
CA SER A 54 -1.45 10.31 7.97
C SER A 54 -1.65 8.83 8.27
N LEU A 55 -2.79 8.30 7.85
CA LEU A 55 -3.11 6.88 7.92
C LEU A 55 -3.09 6.30 6.51
N VAL A 56 -2.22 5.32 6.28
CA VAL A 56 -2.15 4.57 5.02
C VAL A 56 -2.88 3.24 5.21
N THR A 57 -3.80 2.93 4.30
CA THR A 57 -4.47 1.63 4.25
C THR A 57 -3.59 0.66 3.48
N ILE A 58 -3.42 -0.54 4.03
CA ILE A 58 -2.65 -1.62 3.42
C ILE A 58 -3.64 -2.74 3.14
N LEU A 59 -3.73 -3.16 1.87
CA LEU A 59 -4.50 -4.34 1.48
C LEU A 59 -3.52 -5.43 1.02
N ASP A 60 -3.81 -6.66 1.42
CA ASP A 60 -3.22 -7.86 0.83
C ASP A 60 -4.10 -8.28 -0.36
N LYS A 61 -3.51 -8.40 -1.55
CA LYS A 61 -4.22 -8.87 -2.76
C LYS A 61 -4.84 -10.24 -2.56
N ASN A 62 -4.23 -11.09 -1.73
CA ASN A 62 -4.72 -12.44 -1.46
C ASN A 62 -6.02 -12.43 -0.63
N ASP A 63 -6.30 -11.34 0.09
CA ASP A 63 -7.55 -11.18 0.83
C ASP A 63 -8.69 -10.61 -0.03
N ILE A 64 -8.40 -10.14 -1.25
CA ILE A 64 -9.40 -9.61 -2.16
C ILE A 64 -10.03 -10.79 -2.90
N PRO A 65 -11.32 -11.09 -2.67
CA PRO A 65 -11.98 -12.16 -3.40
C PRO A 65 -11.98 -11.81 -4.90
N GLU A 66 -11.60 -12.77 -5.74
CA GLU A 66 -11.84 -12.64 -7.17
C GLU A 66 -13.33 -12.42 -7.39
N ILE A 67 -13.69 -11.26 -7.95
CA ILE A 67 -15.06 -11.02 -8.37
C ILE A 67 -15.26 -11.90 -9.59
N GLU A 68 -15.96 -13.03 -9.41
CA GLU A 68 -16.45 -13.84 -10.52
C GLU A 68 -17.22 -12.91 -11.45
N HIS A 69 -16.59 -12.49 -12.55
CA HIS A 69 -17.32 -11.92 -13.66
C HIS A 69 -18.11 -13.09 -14.21
N GLY A 70 -19.41 -13.13 -13.87
CA GLY A 70 -20.34 -14.05 -14.48
C GLY A 70 -20.10 -14.00 -15.99
N SER A 71 -19.64 -15.11 -16.54
CA SER A 71 -19.57 -15.31 -17.97
C SER A 71 -20.99 -15.16 -18.49
N ASP A 72 -21.31 -13.98 -19.01
CA ASP A 72 -22.47 -13.74 -19.87
C ASP A 72 -22.19 -14.46 -21.20
N ASP A 73 -22.18 -15.79 -21.14
CA ASP A 73 -22.28 -16.68 -22.28
C ASP A 73 -23.76 -16.73 -22.69
N MET A 74 -24.12 -15.90 -23.67
CA MET A 74 -25.34 -15.98 -24.47
C MET A 74 -25.03 -15.69 -25.94
#